data_AF-A0A5S9MJ63-F1
#
_entry.id   AF-A0A5S9MJ63-F1
#
_cell.length_a   1.000
_cell.length_b   1.000
_cell.length_c   1.000
_cell.angle_alpha   90.00
_cell.angle_beta   90.00
_cell.angle_gamma   90.00
#
_symmetry.space_group_name_H-M   'P 1'
#
loop_
_entity.id
_entity.type
_entity.pdbx_description
1 polymer ?
#
loop_
_entity_poly.entity_id
_entity_poly.type
_entity_poly.pdbx_seq_one_letter_code
_entity_poly.pdbx_strand_id
1 'polypeptide(L)' 'MKITDVDVHILNELREDARLSMRELSKRVNLSAPAVAERVRKLEDAGGLSKGILFKSIIKN' A
#
# COMPACT_ATOMS: atom_id res chain seq x y z
N MET A 1 13.83 -2.51 3.39
CA MET A 1 12.83 -1.67 4.10
C MET A 1 12.09 -2.55 5.08
N LYS A 2 11.83 -2.08 6.31
CA LYS A 2 10.96 -2.80 7.25
C LYS A 2 9.51 -2.44 6.92
N ILE A 3 8.66 -3.43 6.65
CA ILE A 3 7.21 -3.25 6.46
C ILE A 3 6.60 -2.86 7.80
N THR A 4 5.70 -1.87 7.78
CA THR A 4 4.97 -1.35 8.94
C THR A 4 3.48 -1.60 8.79
N ASP A 5 2.72 -1.46 9.88
CA ASP A 5 1.27 -1.65 9.87
C ASP A 5 0.55 -0.69 8.90
N VAL A 6 1.09 0.51 8.72
CA VAL A 6 0.56 1.49 7.75
C VAL A 6 0.76 1.00 6.31
N ASP A 7 1.86 0.31 6.02
CA ASP A 7 2.09 -0.25 4.69
C ASP A 7 1.11 -1.39 4.40
N VAL A 8 0.83 -2.23 5.40
CA VAL A 8 -0.20 -3.28 5.31
C VAL A 8 -1.58 -2.67 5.10
N HIS A 9 -1.90 -1.58 5.81
CA HIS A 9 -3.17 -0.87 5.65
C HIS A 9 -3.32 -0.26 4.25
N ILE A 10 -2.27 0.39 3.72
CA ILE A 10 -2.21 0.88 2.33
C ILE A 10 -2.50 -0.25 1.33
N LEU A 11 -1.86 -1.41 1.49
CA LEU A 11 -2.05 -2.55 0.61
C LEU A 11 -3.46 -3.13 0.70
N ASN A 12 -4.06 -3.17 1.88
CA ASN A 12 -5.45 -3.61 2.05
C ASN A 12 -6.42 -2.67 1.34
N GLU A 13 -6.31 -1.36 1.54
CA GLU A 13 -7.17 -0.37 0.87
C GLU A 13 -7.07 -0.46 -0.66
N LEU A 14 -5.85 -0.59 -1.20
CA LEU A 14 -5.61 -0.75 -2.64
C LEU A 14 -6.07 -2.11 -3.17
N ARG A 15 -6.07 -3.17 -2.35
CA ARG A 15 -6.62 -4.48 -2.71
C ARG A 15 -8.15 -4.44 -2.81
N GLU A 16 -8.80 -3.75 -1.88
CA GLU A 16 -10.26 -3.61 -1.86
C GLU A 16 -10.75 -2.66 -2.99
N ASP A 17 -10.04 -1.57 -3.26
CA ASP A 17 -10.31 -0.70 -4.41
C ASP A 17 -9.02 -0.09 -5.00
N ALA A 18 -8.55 -0.69 -6.08
CA ALA A 18 -7.34 -0.25 -6.78
C ALA A 18 -7.51 1.10 -7.51
N ARG A 19 -8.72 1.67 -7.59
CA ARG A 19 -8.99 2.94 -8.27
C ARG A 19 -8.88 4.16 -7.35
N LEU A 20 -8.62 3.95 -6.06
CA LEU A 20 -8.45 5.04 -5.10
C LEU A 20 -7.36 6.00 -5.55
N SER A 21 -7.67 7.30 -5.56
CA SER A 21 -6.62 8.30 -5.69
C SER A 21 -5.73 8.32 -4.45
N MET A 22 -4.49 8.77 -4.60
CA MET A 22 -3.57 8.94 -3.46
C MET A 22 -4.16 9.84 -2.37
N ARG A 23 -5.01 10.82 -2.73
CA ARG A 23 -5.69 11.70 -1.77
C ARG A 23 -6.79 10.98 -0.98
N GLU A 24 -7.51 10.06 -1.61
CA GLU A 24 -8.51 9.25 -0.91
C GLU A 24 -7.84 8.24 0.00
N LEU A 25 -6.80 7.58 -0.51
CA LEU A 25 -5.98 6.65 0.25
C LEU A 25 -5.33 7.32 1.47
N SER A 26 -4.81 8.55 1.32
CA SER A 26 -4.20 9.30 2.41
C SER A 26 -5.14 9.60 3.56
N LYS A 27 -6.42 9.87 3.27
CA LYS A 27 -7.46 10.04 4.30
C LYS A 27 -7.74 8.73 5.05
N ARG A 28 -7.76 7.59 4.35
CA ARG A 28 -8.06 6.29 4.95
C ARG A 28 -6.92 5.75 5.83
N VAL A 29 -5.68 6.07 5.50
CA VAL A 29 -4.48 5.60 6.22
C VAL A 29 -3.87 6.65 7.16
N ASN A 30 -4.55 7.79 7.33
CA ASN A 30 -4.14 8.90 8.19
C ASN A 30 -2.70 9.40 7.92
N LEU A 31 -2.39 9.62 6.65
CA LEU A 31 -1.10 10.18 6.21
C LEU A 31 -1.32 11.33 5.21
N SER A 32 -0.27 12.09 4.94
CA SER A 32 -0.27 13.03 3.82
C SER A 32 -0.19 12.28 2.48
N ALA A 33 -0.79 12.85 1.43
CA ALA A 33 -0.74 12.25 0.10
C ALA A 33 0.69 12.01 -0.43
N PRO A 34 1.67 12.92 -0.23
CA PRO A 34 3.05 12.65 -0.60
C PRO A 34 3.70 11.49 0.19
N ALA A 35 3.39 11.37 1.49
CA ALA A 35 3.89 10.27 2.31
C ALA A 35 3.32 8.92 1.84
N VAL A 36 2.03 8.87 1.49
CA VAL A 36 1.41 7.67 0.92
C VAL A 36 2.02 7.32 -0.44
N ALA A 37 2.21 8.29 -1.33
CA ALA A 37 2.80 8.04 -2.65
C ALA A 37 4.22 7.45 -2.54
N GLU A 38 5.04 8.00 -1.64
CA GLU A 38 6.39 7.47 -1.39
C GLU A 38 6.37 6.06 -0.79
N ARG A 39 5.39 5.77 0.07
CA ARG A 39 5.20 4.43 0.65
C ARG A 39 4.78 3.42 -0.41
N VAL A 40 3.79 3.76 -1.24
CA VAL A 40 3.34 2.94 -2.38
C VAL A 40 4.52 2.67 -3.32
N ARG A 41 5.28 3.70 -3.70
CA ARG A 41 6.48 3.56 -4.53
C ARG A 41 7.50 2.61 -3.91
N LYS A 42 7.79 2.74 -2.61
CA LYS A 42 8.71 1.82 -1.92
C LYS A 42 8.20 0.39 -1.85
N LEU A 43 6.89 0.18 -1.75
CA LEU A 43 6.27 -1.15 -1.78
C LEU A 43 6.28 -1.76 -3.18
N GLU A 44 6.16 -0.93 -4.23
CA GLU A 44 6.38 -1.29 -5.63
C GLU A 44 7.84 -1.70 -5.87
N ASP A 45 8.79 -0.85 -5.48
CA ASP A 45 10.24 -1.08 -5.63
C ASP A 45 10.72 -2.30 -4.83
N ALA A 46 10.08 -2.61 -3.70
CA ALA A 46 10.36 -3.80 -2.91
C ALA A 46 9.80 -5.11 -3.53
N GLY A 47 9.17 -5.05 -4.71
CA GLY A 47 8.70 -6.20 -5.48
C GLY A 47 7.26 -6.64 -5.20
N GLY A 48 6.48 -5.86 -4.45
CA GLY A 48 5.15 -6.26 -3.97
C GLY A 48 3.95 -5.76 -4.77
N LEU A 49 4.08 -4.65 -5.48
CA LEU A 49 2.97 -4.05 -6.24
C LEU A 49 3.22 -4.23 -7.73
N SER A 50 3.33 -5.49 -8.15
CA SER A 50 3.07 -5.81 -9.55
C SER A 50 1.60 -5.51 -9.81
N LYS A 51 1.32 -4.61 -10.75
CA LYS A 51 -0.04 -4.27 -11.24
C LYS A 51 -0.96 -5.50 -11.19
N GLY A 52 -1.83 -5.54 -10.19
CA GLY A 52 -2.84 -6.58 -10.00
C GLY A 52 -2.37 -7.81 -9.22
N ILE A 53 -2.79 -7.83 -7.95
CA ILE A 53 -3.10 -9.02 -7.14
C ILE A 53 -1.90 -9.79 -6.55
N LEU A 54 -2.06 -10.18 -5.27
CA LEU A 54 -1.41 -11.26 -4.49
C LEU A 54 -0.31 -10.86 -3.48
N PHE A 55 -0.72 -10.26 -2.36
CA PHE A 55 0.10 -10.21 -1.12
C PHE A 55 -0.27 -11.29 -0.08
N LYS A 56 -1.19 -12.21 -0.39
CA LYS A 56 -1.68 -13.22 0.56
C LYS A 56 -0.59 -14.18 1.09
N SER A 57 0.64 -14.11 0.57
CA SER A 57 1.73 -15.03 0.89
C SER A 57 2.80 -14.51 1.87
N ILE A 58 2.84 -13.21 2.23
CA ILE A 58 3.97 -12.64 2.99
C ILE A 58 3.70 -12.49 4.50
N ILE A 59 2.44 -12.52 4.96
CA ILE A 59 2.06 -12.37 6.39
C ILE A 59 1.50 -13.68 6.99
N LYS A 60 1.57 -14.81 6.28
CA LYS A 60 1.29 -16.15 6.85
C LYS A 60 2.52 -17.05 6.76
N ASN A 61 3.48 -16.79 7.63
CA ASN A 61 4.26 -17.80 8.37
C ASN A 61 4.77 -17.16 9.66
#